data_AF-A0A497BT22-F1
#
_entry.id   AF-A0A497BT22-F1
#
_cell.length_a   1.000
_cell.length_b   1.000
_cell.length_c   1.000
_cell.angle_alpha   90.00
_cell.angle_beta   90.00
_cell.angle_gamma   90.00
#
_symmetry.space_group_name_H-M   'P 1'
#
loop_
_entity.id
_entity.type
_entity.pdbx_description
1 polymer ?
#
loop_
_entity_poly.entity_id
_entity_poly.type
_entity_poly.pdbx_seq_one_letter_code
_entity_poly.pdbx_strand_id
1 'polypeptide(L)'
;MPAMKRRGTPAWDSQRIRALRRHLGVTQQELAGQMGTRQQTISEWETGMYRPRGASATLLSIIAERAGFYGTGSDDDLQVDDGAQRG
;
A
#
# COMPACT_ATOMS: atom_id res chain seq x y z
N MET A 1 -20.81 24.55 5.29
CA MET A 1 -19.48 23.98 5.02
C MET A 1 -19.66 22.53 4.55
N PRO A 2 -19.36 22.17 3.30
CA PRO A 2 -19.49 20.79 2.82
C PRO A 2 -18.34 19.91 3.33
N ALA A 3 -18.68 18.74 3.85
CA ALA A 3 -17.73 17.76 4.38
C ALA A 3 -16.91 17.13 3.25
N MET A 4 -15.61 17.43 3.23
CA MET A 4 -14.65 16.77 2.36
C MET A 4 -14.60 15.27 2.71
N LYS A 5 -15.20 14.43 1.86
CA LYS A 5 -15.03 12.97 1.89
C LYS A 5 -13.55 12.70 1.65
N ARG A 6 -12.80 12.47 2.72
CA ARG A 6 -11.40 12.01 2.62
C ARG A 6 -11.43 10.75 1.77
N ARG A 7 -10.78 10.80 0.60
CA ARG A 7 -10.50 9.60 -0.21
C ARG A 7 -9.92 8.57 0.73
N GLY A 8 -10.70 7.53 1.04
CA GLY A 8 -10.35 6.56 2.07
C GLY A 8 -9.02 5.93 1.69
N THR A 9 -8.04 6.00 2.59
CA THR A 9 -6.81 5.20 2.49
C THR A 9 -7.21 3.78 2.11
N PRO A 10 -6.54 3.14 1.14
CA PRO A 10 -6.91 1.80 0.70
C PRO A 10 -7.09 0.91 1.92
N ALA A 11 -8.27 0.30 2.03
CA ALA A 11 -8.54 -0.63 3.11
C ALA A 11 -7.54 -1.79 2.99
N TRP A 12 -6.70 -1.91 4.01
CA TRP A 12 -5.74 -2.99 4.15
C TRP A 12 -6.42 -4.10 4.93
N ASP A 13 -6.94 -5.07 4.18
CA ASP A 13 -7.53 -6.29 4.72
C ASP A 13 -6.48 -7.39 4.87
N SER A 14 -6.79 -8.40 5.68
CA SER A 14 -5.90 -9.54 5.98
C SER A 14 -5.32 -10.20 4.73
N GLN A 15 -6.15 -10.38 3.69
CA GLN A 15 -5.71 -10.94 2.41
C GLN A 15 -4.71 -10.04 1.67
N ARG A 16 -4.90 -8.72 1.68
CA ARG A 16 -4.01 -7.77 1.01
C ARG A 16 -2.64 -7.71 1.68
N ILE A 17 -2.62 -7.74 3.00
CA ILE A 17 -1.37 -7.74 3.78
C ILE A 17 -0.59 -9.03 3.52
N ARG A 18 -1.28 -10.18 3.52
CA ARG A 18 -0.66 -11.46 3.18
C ARG A 18 -0.20 -11.52 1.72
N ALA A 19 -0.93 -10.91 0.80
CA ALA A 19 -0.54 -10.82 -0.60
C ALA A 19 0.71 -9.94 -0.78
N LEU A 20 0.75 -8.75 -0.15
CA LEU A 20 1.92 -7.87 -0.14
C LEU A 20 3.15 -8.58 0.42
N ARG A 21 3.00 -9.29 1.55
CA ARG A 21 4.09 -10.04 2.15
C ARG A 21 4.64 -11.13 1.20
N ARG A 22 3.75 -11.86 0.53
CA ARG A 22 4.14 -12.87 -0.47
C ARG A 22 4.79 -12.26 -1.70
N HIS A 23 4.29 -11.12 -2.17
CA HIS A 23 4.83 -10.37 -3.30
C HIS A 23 6.25 -9.89 -3.02
N LEU A 24 6.51 -9.40 -1.80
CA LEU A 24 7.83 -9.00 -1.33
C LEU A 24 8.77 -10.20 -1.05
N GLY A 25 8.25 -11.41 -0.92
CA GLY A 25 9.03 -12.59 -0.54
C GLY A 25 9.56 -12.56 0.90
N VAL A 26 8.98 -11.73 1.78
CA VAL A 26 9.47 -11.51 3.15
C VAL A 26 8.68 -12.29 4.21
N THR A 27 9.31 -12.49 5.36
CA THR A 27 8.64 -13.03 6.55
C THR A 27 7.80 -11.97 7.27
N GLN A 28 6.94 -12.40 8.21
CA GLN A 28 6.19 -11.47 9.07
C GLN A 28 7.11 -10.59 9.92
N GLN A 29 8.25 -11.12 10.35
CA GLN A 29 9.22 -10.40 11.17
C GLN A 29 9.95 -9.33 10.34
N GLU A 30 10.33 -9.64 9.10
CA GLU A 30 10.94 -8.68 8.20
C GLU A 30 9.96 -7.58 7.80
N LEU A 31 8.71 -7.93 7.48
CA LEU A 31 7.69 -6.91 7.21
C LEU A 31 7.45 -6.03 8.44
N ALA A 32 7.44 -6.61 9.64
CA ALA A 32 7.34 -5.85 10.88
C ALA A 32 8.53 -4.90 11.08
N GLY A 33 9.74 -5.36 10.79
CA GLY A 33 10.96 -4.55 10.83
C GLY A 33 10.91 -3.37 9.86
N GLN A 34 10.45 -3.60 8.63
CA GLN A 34 10.26 -2.53 7.63
C GLN A 34 9.19 -1.52 8.07
N MET A 35 8.16 -1.97 8.76
CA MET A 35 7.09 -1.11 9.28
C MET A 35 7.40 -0.46 10.63
N GLY A 36 8.52 -0.81 11.27
CA GLY A 36 8.82 -0.37 12.64
C GLY A 36 7.79 -0.85 13.68
N THR A 37 7.11 -1.97 13.41
CA THR A 37 6.10 -2.56 14.30
C THR A 37 6.54 -3.94 14.80
N ARG A 38 5.70 -4.61 15.58
CA ARG A 38 5.95 -5.95 16.10
C ARG A 38 5.43 -7.02 15.15
N GLN A 39 6.10 -8.18 15.09
CA GLN A 39 5.64 -9.33 14.29
C GLN A 39 4.23 -9.79 14.69
N GLN A 40 3.88 -9.70 15.98
CA GLN A 40 2.54 -10.00 16.47
C GLN A 40 1.47 -9.11 15.82
N THR A 41 1.76 -7.82 15.62
CA THR A 41 0.84 -6.87 14.97
C THR A 41 0.59 -7.25 13.52
N ILE A 42 1.61 -7.70 12.79
CA ILE A 42 1.46 -8.22 11.42
C ILE A 42 0.56 -9.47 11.42
N SER A 43 0.75 -10.38 12.39
CA SER A 43 -0.09 -11.57 12.54
C SER A 43 -1.55 -11.22 12.83
N GLU A 44 -1.82 -10.27 13.73
CA GLU A 44 -3.18 -9.79 14.02
C GLU A 44 -3.86 -9.20 12.78
N TRP A 45 -3.09 -8.54 11.92
CA TRP A 45 -3.61 -8.02 10.67
C TRP A 45 -3.86 -9.10 9.62
N GLU A 46 -2.92 -10.04 9.44
CA GLU A 46 -3.05 -11.16 8.49
C GLU A 46 -4.15 -12.16 8.90
N THR A 47 -4.50 -12.22 10.18
CA THR A 47 -5.63 -13.02 10.70
C THR A 47 -6.96 -12.25 10.69
N GLY A 48 -6.92 -10.94 10.47
CA GLY A 48 -8.10 -10.08 10.48
C GLY A 48 -8.64 -9.77 11.88
N MET A 49 -7.88 -10.12 12.93
CA MET A 49 -8.19 -9.76 14.32
C MET A 49 -8.14 -8.24 14.52
N TYR A 50 -7.23 -7.56 13.82
CA TYR A 50 -7.14 -6.11 13.81
C TYR A 50 -6.87 -5.58 12.39
N ARG A 51 -7.23 -4.32 12.11
CA ARG A 51 -6.92 -3.68 10.83
C ARG A 51 -5.95 -2.53 11.03
N PRO A 52 -4.90 -2.39 10.20
CA PRO A 52 -4.01 -1.23 10.28
C PRO A 52 -4.82 0.04 10.03
N ARG A 53 -4.62 1.06 10.87
CA ARG A 53 -5.30 2.35 10.80
C ARG A 53 -4.30 3.50 10.88
N GLY A 54 -4.68 4.65 10.33
CA GLY A 54 -3.83 5.84 10.34
C GLY A 54 -2.49 5.59 9.66
N ALA A 55 -1.40 5.90 10.37
CA ALA A 55 -0.03 5.80 9.85
C ALA A 55 0.35 4.40 9.34
N SER A 56 -0.13 3.33 9.98
CA SER A 56 0.19 1.96 9.57
C SER A 56 -0.40 1.61 8.19
N ALA A 57 -1.61 2.09 7.90
CA ALA A 57 -2.24 1.89 6.60
C ALA A 57 -1.50 2.69 5.52
N THR A 58 -1.07 3.91 5.83
CA THR A 58 -0.24 4.73 4.92
C THR A 58 1.10 4.07 4.64
N LEU A 59 1.80 3.54 5.66
CA LEU A 59 3.08 2.86 5.48
C LEU A 59 2.95 1.60 4.61
N LEU A 60 1.90 0.81 4.81
CA LEU A 60 1.64 -0.34 3.93
C LEU A 60 1.42 0.10 2.49
N SER A 61 0.70 1.21 2.26
CA SER A 61 0.54 1.77 0.91
C SER A 61 1.88 2.16 0.29
N ILE A 62 2.72 2.88 1.03
CA ILE A 62 4.05 3.29 0.54
C ILE A 62 4.92 2.07 0.20
N ILE A 63 4.93 1.05 1.06
CA ILE A 63 5.67 -0.19 0.82
C ILE A 63 5.14 -0.90 -0.42
N ALA A 64 3.81 -0.97 -0.57
CA ALA A 64 3.15 -1.58 -1.71
C ALA A 64 3.42 -0.84 -3.02
N GLU A 65 3.36 0.49 -3.01
CA GLU A 65 3.70 1.34 -4.16
C GLU A 65 5.16 1.12 -4.56
N ARG A 66 6.09 1.15 -3.60
CA ARG A 66 7.52 0.90 -3.86
C ARG A 66 7.80 -0.51 -4.36
N ALA A 67 6.99 -1.48 -3.96
CA ALA A 67 7.08 -2.87 -4.41
C ALA A 67 6.37 -3.13 -5.74
N GLY A 68 5.71 -2.12 -6.33
CA GLY A 68 4.88 -2.29 -7.53
C GLY A 68 3.66 -3.20 -7.30
N PHE A 69 3.21 -3.37 -6.05
CA PHE A 69 2.11 -4.26 -5.69
C PHE A 69 0.76 -3.79 -6.25
N TYR A 70 0.60 -2.48 -6.48
CA TYR A 70 -0.59 -1.90 -7.14
C TYR A 70 -0.50 -1.92 -8.68
N GLY A 71 0.54 -2.53 -9.27
CA GLY A 71 0.76 -2.58 -10.71
C GLY A 71 -0.20 -3.51 -11.45
N THR A 72 -1.44 -3.07 -11.65
CA THR A 72 -2.10 -2.92 -12.97
C THR A 72 -3.54 -2.46 -12.72
N GLY A 73 -3.84 -1.22 -13.10
CA GLY A 73 -5.14 -0.60 -12.86
C GLY A 73 -5.03 0.91 -12.62
N SER A 74 -4.57 1.64 -13.64
CA SER A 74 -4.91 3.05 -13.87
C SER A 74 -4.37 4.07 -12.87
N ASP A 75 -3.07 4.38 -12.96
CA ASP A 75 -2.55 5.75 -12.81
C ASP A 75 -1.16 5.83 -13.47
N ASP A 76 -1.07 5.34 -14.70
CA ASP A 76 0.08 5.60 -15.58
C ASP A 76 -0.49 6.01 -16.93
N ASP A 77 -1.25 7.11 -16.91
CA ASP A 77 -1.32 7.98 -18.07
C ASP A 77 -0.08 8.88 -17.98
N LEU A 78 1.07 8.28 -18.28
CA LEU A 78 2.25 9.01 -18.71
C LEU A 78 1.87 9.61 -20.08
N GLN A 79 1.12 10.71 -20.06
CA GLN A 79 1.02 11.59 -21.21
C GLN A 79 2.36 12.32 -21.35
N VAL A 80 3.33 11.61 -21.91
CA VAL A 80 4.44 12.22 -22.62
C VAL A 80 3.87 12.78 -23.93
N ASP A 81 3.43 14.02 -23.89
CA ASP A 81 3.20 14.79 -25.13
C ASP A 81 4.55 14.98 -25.83
N ASP A 82 4.86 14.05 -26.72
CA ASP A 82 5.80 14.24 -27.83
C ASP A 82 5.16 15.24 -28.80
N GLY A 83 5.35 16.52 -28.52
CA GLY A 83 4.80 17.64 -29.27
C GLY A 83 5.89 18.49 -29.90
N ALA A 84 6.67 17.91 -30.80
CA ALA A 84 7.50 18.68 -31.72
C ALA A 84 6.61 19.62 -32.57
N GLN A 85 6.85 20.94 -32.50
CA GLN A 85 6.63 21.82 -33.66
C GLN A 85 7.40 23.14 -33.54
N ARG A 86 8.30 23.36 -34.51
CA ARG A 86 8.78 24.61 -35.18
C ARG A 86 8.86 25.90 -34.35
N GLY A 87 9.97 26.63 -34.38
CA GLY A 87 10.68 27.06 -35.59
C GLY A 87 10.53 28.57 -35.71
#